data_AF-A0A7S9Z9X4-F1
#
_entry.id   AF-A0A7S9Z9X4-F1
#
_cell.length_a   1.000
_cell.length_b   1.000
_cell.length_c   1.000
_cell.angle_alpha   90.00
_cell.angle_beta   90.00
_cell.angle_gamma   90.00
#
_symmetry.space_group_name_H-M   'P 1'
#
loop_
_entity.id
_entity.type
_entity.pdbx_description
1 polymer ?
#
loop_
_entity_poly.entity_id
_entity_poly.type
_entity_poly.pdbx_seq_one_letter_code
_entity_poly.pdbx_strand_id
1 'polypeptide(L)'
;MSKQMALVDLNLLAETSRFPVLKGFMRSPAHWELLCNIYVLDGDETYGINDYIDMCKTGSVTRLTLSNFLRAQISNGALEVQFGAKKSRKTLTLSNSLKAEVENYFALRTRLMKEQA
;
A
#
# COMPACT_ATOMS: atom_id res chain seq x y z
N MET A 1 -20.12 -17.50 -7.07
CA MET A 1 -19.10 -16.86 -6.21
C MET A 1 -17.75 -16.69 -6.90
N SER A 2 -17.02 -17.75 -7.29
CA SER A 2 -15.66 -17.62 -7.88
C SER A 2 -15.59 -16.77 -9.18
N LYS A 3 -16.48 -17.01 -10.15
CA LYS A 3 -16.54 -16.19 -11.39
C LYS A 3 -16.93 -14.73 -11.15
N GLN A 4 -17.75 -14.48 -10.14
CA GLN A 4 -18.24 -13.15 -9.81
C GLN A 4 -17.15 -12.30 -9.17
N MET A 5 -16.27 -12.92 -8.37
CA MET A 5 -15.08 -12.23 -7.86
C MET A 5 -14.09 -11.88 -8.96
N ALA A 6 -13.91 -12.77 -9.94
CA ALA A 6 -13.07 -12.44 -11.10
C ALA A 6 -13.60 -11.22 -11.87
N LEU A 7 -14.91 -11.03 -11.98
CA LEU A 7 -15.51 -9.84 -12.60
C LEU A 7 -15.24 -8.56 -11.79
N VAL A 8 -15.31 -8.64 -10.46
CA VAL A 8 -14.94 -7.51 -9.58
C VAL A 8 -13.47 -7.14 -9.80
N ASP A 9 -12.58 -8.12 -9.87
CA ASP A 9 -11.15 -7.88 -10.09
C ASP A 9 -10.88 -7.28 -11.48
N LEU A 10 -11.55 -7.76 -12.53
CA LEU A 10 -11.43 -7.18 -13.88
C LEU A 10 -11.90 -5.72 -13.92
N ASN A 11 -13.01 -5.41 -13.26
CA ASN A 11 -13.51 -4.04 -13.18
C ASN A 11 -12.56 -3.14 -12.37
N LEU A 12 -11.99 -3.64 -11.28
CA LEU A 12 -10.97 -2.91 -10.53
C LEU A 12 -9.73 -2.62 -11.38
N LEU A 13 -9.26 -3.63 -12.14
CA LEU A 13 -8.12 -3.48 -13.03
C LEU A 13 -8.35 -2.42 -14.11
N ALA A 14 -9.55 -2.37 -14.70
CA ALA A 14 -9.92 -1.35 -15.68
C ALA A 14 -9.83 0.09 -15.10
N GLU A 15 -10.18 0.24 -13.83
CA GLU A 15 -10.19 1.52 -13.12
C GLU A 15 -8.82 1.89 -12.52
N THR A 16 -7.83 0.99 -12.51
CA THR A 16 -6.49 1.27 -11.93
C THR A 16 -5.77 2.47 -12.54
N SER A 17 -6.10 2.84 -13.78
CA SER A 17 -5.56 4.03 -14.44
C SER A 17 -5.88 5.33 -13.69
N ARG A 18 -6.94 5.33 -12.87
CA ARG A 18 -7.38 6.47 -12.05
C ARG A 18 -6.57 6.66 -10.77
N PHE A 19 -5.69 5.72 -10.44
CA PHE A 19 -4.87 5.73 -9.23
C PHE A 19 -3.38 5.71 -9.59
N PRO A 20 -2.85 6.80 -10.19
CA PRO A 20 -1.47 6.83 -10.70
C PRO A 20 -0.42 6.61 -9.61
N VAL A 21 -0.62 7.08 -8.39
CA VAL A 21 0.34 6.91 -7.28
C VAL A 21 0.26 5.49 -6.72
N LEU A 22 -0.96 5.01 -6.48
CA LEU A 22 -1.26 3.65 -5.98
C LEU A 22 -0.75 2.57 -6.93
N LYS A 23 -0.81 2.81 -8.24
CA LYS A 23 -0.36 1.89 -9.28
C LYS A 23 1.08 1.43 -9.10
N GLY A 24 1.94 2.25 -8.46
CA GLY A 24 3.31 1.85 -8.11
C GLY A 24 3.37 0.66 -7.15
N PHE A 25 2.41 0.57 -6.22
CA PHE A 25 2.31 -0.47 -5.20
C PHE A 25 1.58 -1.72 -5.69
N MET A 26 0.70 -1.58 -6.69
CA MET A 26 -0.06 -2.72 -7.25
C MET A 26 0.76 -3.64 -8.15
N ARG A 27 2.02 -3.30 -8.45
CA ARG A 27 2.88 -4.08 -9.37
C ARG A 27 3.30 -5.44 -8.82
N SER A 28 3.31 -5.62 -7.51
CA SER A 28 3.65 -6.91 -6.90
C SER A 28 2.82 -7.12 -5.63
N PRO A 29 2.49 -8.37 -5.29
CA PRO A 29 1.82 -8.67 -4.03
C PRO A 29 2.59 -8.18 -2.80
N ALA A 30 3.93 -8.24 -2.84
CA ALA A 30 4.78 -7.78 -1.74
C ALA A 30 4.71 -6.26 -1.54
N HIS A 31 4.67 -5.48 -2.63
CA HIS A 31 4.50 -4.02 -2.55
C HIS A 31 3.10 -3.64 -2.08
N TRP A 32 2.08 -4.38 -2.50
CA TRP A 32 0.71 -4.18 -2.05
C TRP A 32 0.56 -4.48 -0.56
N GLU A 33 1.11 -5.60 -0.08
CA GLU A 33 1.13 -5.93 1.35
C GLU A 33 1.86 -4.87 2.16
N LEU A 34 3.01 -4.41 1.69
CA LEU A 34 3.78 -3.34 2.33
C LEU A 34 2.95 -2.06 2.47
N LEU A 35 2.23 -1.67 1.42
CA LEU A 35 1.32 -0.52 1.45
C LEU A 35 0.23 -0.71 2.51
N CYS A 36 -0.41 -1.88 2.55
CA CYS A 36 -1.45 -2.18 3.52
C CYS A 36 -0.92 -2.09 4.97
N ASN A 37 0.28 -2.62 5.22
CA ASN A 37 0.92 -2.54 6.55
C ASN A 37 1.15 -1.07 6.96
N ILE A 38 1.67 -0.24 6.05
CA ILE A 38 1.91 1.19 6.32
C ILE A 38 0.57 1.93 6.54
N TYR A 39 -0.43 1.65 5.71
CA TYR A 39 -1.75 2.28 5.82
C TYR A 39 -2.46 1.95 7.14
N VAL A 40 -2.39 0.70 7.59
CA VAL A 40 -3.01 0.27 8.85
C VAL A 40 -2.29 0.85 10.06
N LEU A 41 -0.96 0.96 10.01
CA LEU A 41 -0.16 1.47 11.12
C LEU A 41 -0.06 3.00 11.16
N ASP A 42 -0.32 3.70 10.04
CA ASP A 42 -0.46 5.16 9.90
C ASP A 42 0.49 5.99 10.79
N GLY A 43 1.79 5.73 10.72
CA GLY A 43 2.79 6.47 11.48
C GLY A 43 2.92 6.10 12.96
N ASP A 44 2.41 4.94 13.39
CA ASP A 44 2.64 4.41 14.74
C ASP A 44 4.15 4.33 15.02
N GLU A 45 4.59 5.02 16.08
CA GLU A 45 5.99 5.14 16.47
C GLU A 45 6.58 3.88 17.10
N THR A 46 5.75 2.90 17.44
CA THR A 46 6.19 1.58 17.89
C THR A 46 6.83 0.78 16.76
N TYR A 47 6.52 1.10 15.50
CA TYR A 47 7.05 0.49 14.29
C TYR A 47 8.02 1.41 13.56
N GLY A 48 9.08 0.84 13.01
CA GLY A 48 10.00 1.50 12.11
C GLY A 48 9.96 0.93 10.69
N ILE A 49 10.68 1.59 9.77
CA ILE A 49 10.80 1.17 8.37
C ILE A 49 11.12 -0.33 8.21
N ASN A 50 12.01 -0.84 9.05
CA ASN A 50 12.43 -2.24 9.00
C ASN A 50 11.31 -3.20 9.43
N ASP A 51 10.49 -2.80 10.41
CA ASP A 51 9.38 -3.61 10.90
C ASP A 51 8.33 -3.81 9.80
N TYR A 52 8.03 -2.78 9.00
CA TYR A 52 7.14 -2.94 7.83
C TYR A 52 7.65 -3.97 6.82
N ILE A 53 8.96 -4.01 6.59
CA ILE A 53 9.57 -4.98 5.67
C ILE A 53 9.48 -6.39 6.25
N ASP A 54 9.75 -6.55 7.55
CA ASP A 54 9.73 -7.83 8.24
C ASP A 54 8.30 -8.37 8.44
N MET A 55 7.30 -7.49 8.43
CA MET A 55 5.88 -7.86 8.44
C MET A 55 5.40 -8.43 7.09
N CYS A 56 6.09 -8.16 5.98
CA CYS A 56 5.70 -8.70 4.68
C CYS A 56 5.97 -10.20 4.60
N LYS A 57 4.92 -10.98 4.31
CA LYS A 57 4.98 -12.44 4.18
C LYS A 57 4.81 -12.90 2.74
N THR A 58 4.44 -12.00 1.84
CA THR A 58 4.04 -12.33 0.48
C THR A 58 5.22 -12.23 -0.50
N GLY A 59 5.49 -13.33 -1.21
CA GLY A 59 6.40 -13.36 -2.36
C GLY A 59 7.89 -13.48 -2.01
N SER A 60 8.69 -13.80 -3.03
CA SER A 60 10.14 -13.98 -2.95
C SER A 60 10.91 -12.67 -3.14
N VAL A 61 10.43 -11.57 -2.55
CA VAL A 61 11.06 -10.26 -2.70
C VAL A 61 12.05 -10.07 -1.56
N THR A 62 13.30 -9.76 -1.90
CA THR A 62 14.34 -9.59 -0.88
C THR A 62 14.09 -8.33 -0.04
N ARG A 63 14.59 -8.33 1.20
CA ARG A 63 14.61 -7.14 2.06
C ARG A 63 15.25 -5.94 1.38
N LEU A 64 16.32 -6.15 0.58
CA LEU A 64 16.97 -5.09 -0.18
C LEU A 64 16.03 -4.48 -1.23
N THR A 65 15.27 -5.31 -1.94
CA THR A 65 14.30 -4.84 -2.94
C THR A 65 13.19 -4.01 -2.30
N LEU A 66 12.61 -4.47 -1.17
CA LEU A 66 11.58 -3.71 -0.45
C LEU A 66 12.14 -2.40 0.11
N SER A 67 13.35 -2.42 0.65
CA SER A 67 14.03 -1.23 1.14
C SER A 67 14.26 -0.20 0.03
N ASN A 68 14.72 -0.64 -1.15
CA ASN A 68 14.90 0.22 -2.32
C ASN A 68 13.58 0.77 -2.84
N PHE A 69 12.52 -0.05 -2.83
CA PHE A 69 11.19 0.39 -3.20
C PHE A 69 10.68 1.49 -2.26
N LEU A 70 10.78 1.33 -0.94
CA LEU A 70 10.38 2.37 0.03
C LEU A 70 11.15 3.67 -0.18
N ARG A 71 12.47 3.61 -0.38
CA ARG A 71 13.28 4.80 -0.68
C ARG A 71 12.78 5.52 -1.94
N ALA A 72 12.45 4.78 -2.98
CA ALA A 72 11.89 5.35 -4.21
C ALA A 72 10.54 6.03 -3.96
N GLN A 73 9.64 5.40 -3.18
CA GLN A 73 8.33 5.99 -2.87
C GLN A 73 8.42 7.23 -1.97
N ILE A 74 9.35 7.25 -1.02
CA ILE A 74 9.66 8.45 -0.22
C ILE A 74 10.19 9.56 -1.14
N SER A 75 11.14 9.25 -2.02
CA SER A 75 11.71 10.22 -2.96
C SER A 75 10.67 10.79 -3.93
N ASN A 76 9.66 10.00 -4.29
CA ASN A 76 8.58 10.41 -5.18
C ASN A 76 7.43 11.14 -4.44
N GLY A 77 7.51 11.32 -3.12
CA GLY A 77 6.47 11.98 -2.33
C GLY A 77 5.21 11.13 -2.11
N ALA A 78 5.27 9.83 -2.37
CA ALA A 78 4.16 8.91 -2.10
C ALA A 78 4.09 8.51 -0.62
N LEU A 79 5.25 8.48 0.06
CA LEU A 79 5.37 8.19 1.49
C LEU A 79 6.07 9.32 2.21
N GLU A 80 5.63 9.59 3.43
CA GLU A 80 6.20 10.61 4.31
C GLU A 80 6.89 9.94 5.50
N VAL A 81 8.07 10.45 5.86
CA VAL A 81 8.82 9.95 7.01
C VAL A 81 8.42 10.74 8.23
N GLN A 82 7.90 10.04 9.24
CA GLN A 82 7.62 10.62 10.54
C GLN A 82 8.70 10.20 11.54
N PHE A 83 9.05 11.12 12.43
CA PHE A 83 10.02 10.88 13.50
C PHE A 83 9.26 10.56 14.78
N GLY A 84 9.49 9.37 15.33
CA GLY A 84 8.92 9.00 16.63
C GLY A 84 9.63 9.74 17.78
N ALA A 85 9.09 9.59 19.00
CA ALA A 85 9.66 10.18 20.21
C ALA A 85 11.13 9.78 20.44
N LYS A 86 11.53 8.59 20.00
CA LYS A 86 12.93 8.15 19.96
C LYS A 86 13.57 8.57 18.63
N LYS A 87 14.52 9.51 18.68
CA LYS A 87 15.26 10.07 17.52
C LYS A 87 15.77 9.06 16.48
N SER A 88 16.02 7.81 16.86
CA SER A 88 16.54 6.78 15.95
C SER A 88 15.47 6.04 15.15
N ARG A 89 14.19 6.12 15.52
CA ARG A 89 13.11 5.37 14.87
C ARG A 89 12.32 6.25 13.91
N LYS A 90 12.38 5.89 12.63
CA LYS A 90 11.62 6.50 11.54
C LYS A 90 10.44 5.60 11.22
N THR A 91 9.24 6.15 11.25
CA THR A 91 7.99 5.50 10.85
C THR A 91 7.46 6.13 9.56
N LEU A 92 6.45 5.54 8.93
CA LEU A 92 5.95 5.97 7.63
C LEU A 92 4.45 6.26 7.68
N THR A 93 4.06 7.34 7.00
CA THR A 93 2.67 7.64 6.66
C THR A 93 2.52 7.72 5.15
N LEU A 94 1.30 7.52 4.65
CA LEU A 94 1.00 7.84 3.26
C LEU A 94 0.94 9.36 3.09
N SER A 95 1.36 9.87 1.94
CA SER A 95 1.01 11.25 1.59
C SER A 95 -0.50 11.38 1.37
N ASN A 96 -1.04 12.59 1.51
CA ASN A 96 -2.48 12.84 1.32
C ASN A 96 -2.99 12.35 -0.04
N SER A 97 -2.18 12.47 -1.09
CA SER A 97 -2.52 11.99 -2.44
C SER A 97 -2.66 10.47 -2.48
N LEU A 98 -1.66 9.74 -1.96
CA LEU A 98 -1.71 8.28 -1.93
C LEU A 98 -2.83 7.77 -1.00
N LYS A 99 -3.04 8.41 0.15
CA LYS A 99 -4.13 8.07 1.09
C LYS A 99 -5.50 8.17 0.41
N ALA A 100 -5.76 9.27 -0.30
CA ALA A 100 -6.99 9.45 -1.04
C ALA A 100 -7.18 8.37 -2.14
N GLU A 101 -6.12 8.02 -2.87
CA GLU A 101 -6.20 6.94 -3.87
C GLU A 101 -6.50 5.57 -3.24
N VAL A 102 -5.87 5.25 -2.10
CA VAL A 102 -6.11 4.00 -1.36
C VAL A 102 -7.55 3.92 -0.86
N GLU A 103 -8.05 4.97 -0.24
CA GLU A 103 -9.43 5.03 0.28
C GLU A 103 -10.45 4.91 -0.85
N ASN A 104 -10.24 5.62 -1.96
CA ASN A 104 -11.09 5.52 -3.15
C ASN A 104 -11.06 4.11 -3.77
N TYR A 105 -9.89 3.47 -3.81
CA TYR A 105 -9.77 2.10 -4.30
C TYR A 105 -10.56 1.12 -3.44
N PHE A 106 -10.46 1.21 -2.11
CA PHE A 106 -11.21 0.34 -1.20
C PHE A 106 -12.71 0.61 -1.24
N ALA A 107 -13.14 1.86 -1.37
CA ALA A 107 -14.54 2.23 -1.56
C ALA A 107 -15.10 1.64 -2.86
N LEU A 108 -14.37 1.77 -3.97
CA LEU A 108 -14.74 1.19 -5.26
C LEU A 108 -14.85 -0.34 -5.18
N ARG A 109 -13.84 -1.00 -4.59
CA ARG A 109 -13.86 -2.46 -4.39
C ARG A 109 -15.07 -2.89 -3.57
N THR A 110 -15.38 -2.18 -2.48
CA THR A 110 -16.55 -2.47 -1.63
C THR A 110 -17.85 -2.30 -2.39
N ARG A 111 -17.98 -1.25 -3.20
CA ARG A 111 -19.15 -1.03 -4.05
C ARG A 111 -19.34 -2.16 -5.06
N LEU A 112 -18.29 -2.50 -5.80
CA LEU A 112 -18.34 -3.57 -6.80
C LEU A 112 -18.67 -4.93 -6.17
N MET A 113 -18.14 -5.22 -4.97
CA MET A 113 -18.51 -6.44 -4.25
C MET A 113 -20.00 -6.49 -3.87
N LYS A 114 -20.62 -5.34 -3.55
CA LYS A 114 -22.06 -5.26 -3.21
C LYS A 114 -22.97 -5.37 -4.43
N GLU A 115 -22.58 -4.79 -5.56
CA GLU A 115 -23.32 -4.88 -6.83
C GLU A 115 -23.35 -6.30 -7.41
N GLN A 116 -22.45 -7.14 -6.93
CA GLN A 116 -22.20 -8.50 -7.41
C GLN A 116 -22.56 -9.57 -6.35
N ALA A 117 -23.19 -9.18 -5.25
CA ALA A 117 -23.69 -10.08 -4.19
C ALA A 117 -25.20 -10.30 -4.36
#